data_AF-A0A7C2J2G0-F1
#
_entry.id   AF-A0A7C2J2G0-F1
#
_cell.length_a   1.000
_cell.length_b   1.000
_cell.length_c   1.000
_cell.angle_alpha   90.00
_cell.angle_beta   90.00
_cell.angle_gamma   90.00
#
_symmetry.space_group_name_H-M   'P 1'
#
loop_
_entity.id
_entity.type
_entity.pdbx_description
1 polymer ?
#
loop_
_entity_poly.entity_id
_entity_poly.type
_entity_poly.pdbx_seq_one_letter_code
_entity_poly.pdbx_strand_id
1 'polypeptide(L)'
;MNIPVSLSVQVDSIGRGDKTIPSNVRSAANLFQRNGMIIRGEKQIEPEDPNRTAIIGNYRYDYRDKKIDVKDASWLKRAFQAAHTKMEYDPEVWAKVEEIILSEIREMTVDMPR
;
A
#
# COMPACT_ATOMS: atom_id res chain seq x y z
N MET A 1 -15.64 -14.87 -5.63
CA MET A 1 -14.28 -14.88 -5.05
C MET A 1 -14.42 -15.34 -3.62
N ASN A 2 -13.81 -16.47 -3.23
CA ASN A 2 -14.01 -17.07 -1.90
C ASN A 2 -12.71 -17.63 -1.29
N ILE A 3 -11.56 -17.24 -1.83
CA ILE A 3 -10.26 -17.60 -1.27
C ILE A 3 -9.96 -16.61 -0.14
N PRO A 4 -9.82 -17.05 1.12
CA PRO A 4 -9.43 -16.16 2.21
C PRO A 4 -8.06 -15.55 1.95
N VAL A 5 -7.93 -14.25 2.16
CA VAL A 5 -6.68 -13.51 2.07
C VAL A 5 -6.38 -12.93 3.45
N SER A 6 -5.26 -13.30 4.06
CA SER A 6 -4.91 -12.75 5.38
C SER A 6 -4.64 -11.26 5.31
N LEU A 7 -3.85 -10.83 4.33
CA LEU A 7 -3.37 -9.45 4.23
C LEU A 7 -3.40 -8.94 2.80
N SER A 8 -3.87 -7.71 2.63
CA SER A 8 -3.68 -6.91 1.43
C SER A 8 -2.87 -5.65 1.77
N VAL A 9 -1.78 -5.41 1.06
CA VAL A 9 -1.02 -4.15 1.16
C VAL A 9 -1.07 -3.47 -0.19
N GLN A 10 -1.80 -2.37 -0.28
CA GLN A 10 -1.82 -1.53 -1.47
C GLN A 10 -0.68 -0.53 -1.41
N VAL A 11 0.13 -0.45 -2.46
CA VAL A 11 1.21 0.52 -2.59
C VAL A 11 0.88 1.40 -3.79
N ASP A 12 0.57 2.66 -3.50
CA ASP A 12 0.31 3.71 -4.48
C ASP A 12 -0.79 3.36 -5.49
N SER A 13 -1.87 2.73 -5.01
CA SER A 13 -3.00 2.31 -5.83
C SER A 13 -3.71 3.50 -6.46
N ILE A 14 -4.02 3.37 -7.76
CA ILE A 14 -4.64 4.39 -8.59
C ILE A 14 -5.74 3.76 -9.46
N GLY A 15 -7.00 4.01 -9.15
CA GLY A 15 -8.08 3.37 -9.89
C GLY A 15 -9.46 3.64 -9.30
N ARG A 16 -10.50 3.45 -10.13
CA ARG A 16 -11.88 3.47 -9.64
C ARG A 16 -12.17 2.17 -8.91
N GLY A 17 -12.47 2.25 -7.62
CA GLY A 17 -12.82 1.10 -6.78
C GLY A 17 -11.67 0.58 -5.92
N ASP A 18 -10.45 1.06 -6.13
CA ASP A 18 -9.26 0.65 -5.35
C ASP A 18 -9.39 0.91 -3.85
N LYS A 19 -10.25 1.86 -3.48
CA LYS A 19 -10.56 2.13 -2.07
C LYS A 19 -11.26 0.96 -1.37
N THR A 20 -12.05 0.16 -2.08
CA THR A 20 -12.90 -0.85 -1.44
C THR A 20 -12.15 -2.17 -1.31
N ILE A 21 -11.91 -2.59 -0.07
CA ILE A 21 -11.26 -3.86 0.24
C ILE A 21 -12.32 -4.97 0.28
N PRO A 22 -12.18 -6.04 -0.52
CA PRO A 22 -13.11 -7.16 -0.51
C PRO A 22 -13.24 -7.85 0.85
N SER A 23 -14.45 -8.30 1.19
CA SER A 23 -14.75 -8.95 2.48
C SER A 23 -14.05 -10.30 2.74
N ASN A 24 -13.35 -10.87 1.74
CA ASN A 24 -12.50 -12.05 1.91
C ASN A 24 -11.07 -11.72 2.39
N VAL A 25 -10.76 -10.44 2.61
CA VAL A 25 -9.49 -9.96 3.18
C VAL A 25 -9.64 -9.73 4.68
N ARG A 26 -8.81 -10.34 5.52
CA ARG A 26 -8.83 -10.16 6.98
C ARG A 26 -8.26 -8.80 7.40
N SER A 27 -7.07 -8.46 6.90
CA SER A 27 -6.35 -7.24 7.24
C SER A 27 -5.94 -6.47 5.98
N ALA A 28 -6.00 -5.14 6.01
CA ALA A 28 -5.56 -4.33 4.88
C ALA A 28 -4.83 -3.04 5.27
N ALA A 29 -3.77 -2.73 4.53
CA ALA A 29 -2.99 -1.51 4.65
C ALA A 29 -2.89 -0.78 3.31
N ASN A 30 -2.81 0.55 3.38
CA ASN A 30 -2.57 1.41 2.23
C ASN A 30 -1.33 2.27 2.47
N LEU A 31 -0.38 2.24 1.55
CA LEU A 31 0.75 3.16 1.51
C LEU A 31 0.55 4.04 0.28
N PHE A 32 0.45 5.36 0.46
CA PHE A 32 0.11 6.28 -0.64
C PHE A 32 0.93 7.56 -0.61
N GLN A 33 1.04 8.21 -1.77
CA GLN A 33 1.56 9.57 -1.90
C GLN A 33 0.56 10.49 -2.60
N ARG A 34 0.71 11.81 -2.41
CA ARG A 34 -0.17 12.82 -3.03
C ARG A 34 0.60 13.91 -3.78
N ASN A 35 1.84 13.61 -4.11
CA ASN A 35 2.77 14.47 -4.80
C ASN A 35 2.48 14.40 -6.30
N GLY A 36 2.20 15.54 -6.93
CA GLY A 36 1.86 15.61 -8.35
C GLY A 36 0.54 16.34 -8.59
N MET A 37 0.33 16.79 -9.84
CA MET A 37 -0.83 17.62 -10.20
C MET A 37 -2.02 16.82 -10.77
N ILE A 38 -1.77 15.64 -11.36
CA ILE A 38 -2.78 14.92 -12.17
C ILE A 38 -3.19 13.58 -11.55
N ILE A 39 -2.23 12.81 -11.02
CA ILE A 39 -2.47 11.50 -10.39
C ILE A 39 -2.17 11.62 -8.91
N ARG A 40 -3.08 11.14 -8.07
CA ARG A 40 -2.95 11.11 -6.61
C ARG A 40 -3.37 9.71 -6.16
N GLY A 41 -2.57 9.07 -5.31
CA GLY A 41 -2.97 7.81 -4.70
C GLY A 41 -4.21 8.00 -3.82
N GLU A 42 -4.98 6.93 -3.68
CA GLU A 42 -6.17 6.92 -2.82
C GLU A 42 -5.78 7.18 -1.36
N LYS A 43 -6.50 8.09 -0.69
CA LYS A 43 -6.11 8.54 0.66
C LYS A 43 -6.47 7.48 1.71
N GLN A 44 -7.60 6.81 1.50
CA GLN A 44 -8.20 5.92 2.47
C GLN A 44 -8.79 4.72 1.76
N ILE A 45 -8.42 3.54 2.23
CA ILE A 45 -9.13 2.31 1.92
C ILE A 45 -10.24 2.07 2.94
N GLU A 46 -11.33 1.47 2.48
CA GLU A 46 -12.55 1.18 3.21
C GLU A 46 -12.90 -0.30 3.04
N PRO A 47 -13.27 -1.02 4.10
CA PRO A 47 -13.71 -2.39 3.97
C PRO A 47 -15.09 -2.46 3.31
N GLU A 48 -15.31 -3.46 2.46
CA GLU A 48 -16.65 -3.82 1.97
C GLU A 48 -17.55 -4.26 3.15
N ASP A 49 -16.97 -4.98 4.12
CA ASP A 49 -17.61 -5.37 5.38
C ASP A 49 -16.65 -5.11 6.57
N PRO A 50 -16.92 -4.10 7.41
CA PRO A 50 -16.05 -3.74 8.54
C PRO A 50 -16.00 -4.80 9.64
N ASN A 51 -16.91 -5.78 9.65
CA ASN A 51 -16.86 -6.89 10.61
C ASN A 51 -15.92 -8.02 10.15
N ARG A 52 -15.53 -8.01 8.88
CA ARG A 52 -14.69 -9.07 8.28
C ARG A 52 -13.30 -8.59 7.90
N THR A 53 -13.14 -7.29 7.70
CA THR A 53 -11.90 -6.67 7.25
C THR A 53 -11.47 -5.56 8.20
N ALA A 54 -10.28 -5.69 8.77
CA ALA A 54 -9.63 -4.66 9.56
C ALA A 54 -8.71 -3.81 8.68
N ILE A 55 -8.91 -2.48 8.68
CA ILE A 55 -7.95 -1.55 8.08
C ILE A 55 -6.87 -1.23 9.12
N ILE A 56 -5.67 -1.77 8.93
CA ILE A 56 -4.56 -1.68 9.89
C ILE A 56 -3.71 -0.42 9.71
N GLY A 57 -3.82 0.28 8.56
CA GLY A 57 -3.13 1.55 8.38
C GLY A 57 -3.33 2.22 7.02
N ASN A 58 -3.23 3.54 7.02
CA ASN A 58 -3.15 4.38 5.82
C ASN A 58 -1.92 5.29 5.96
N TYR A 59 -0.79 4.90 5.39
CA TYR A 59 0.51 5.54 5.56
C TYR A 59 0.80 6.48 4.40
N ARG A 60 0.98 7.76 4.70
CA ARG A 60 1.28 8.78 3.70
C ARG A 60 2.79 9.01 3.57
N TYR A 61 3.26 9.01 2.34
CA TYR A 61 4.63 9.40 1.98
C TYR A 61 4.63 10.75 1.26
N ASP A 62 5.71 11.52 1.43
CA ASP A 62 5.92 12.82 0.80
C ASP A 62 7.27 12.87 0.08
N TYR A 63 7.22 13.17 -1.21
CA TYR A 63 8.36 13.18 -2.12
C TYR A 63 8.74 14.57 -2.65
N ARG A 64 8.22 15.65 -2.04
CA ARG A 64 8.56 17.04 -2.44
C ARG A 64 10.07 17.30 -2.36
N ASP A 65 10.68 16.91 -1.25
CA ASP A 65 12.10 17.19 -0.97
C ASP A 65 12.96 15.93 -0.86
N LYS A 66 12.36 14.75 -1.03
CA LYS A 66 13.08 13.46 -0.95
C LYS A 66 13.78 13.15 -2.27
N LYS A 67 15.08 12.87 -2.20
CA LYS A 67 15.91 12.36 -3.30
C LYS A 67 15.92 10.83 -3.24
N ILE A 68 15.25 10.19 -4.19
CA ILE A 68 15.32 8.74 -4.40
C ILE A 68 16.12 8.50 -5.68
N ASP A 69 17.03 7.53 -5.64
CA ASP A 69 17.74 7.11 -6.84
C ASP A 69 16.77 6.31 -7.73
N VAL A 70 16.49 6.83 -8.92
CA VAL A 70 15.55 6.27 -9.90
C VAL A 70 16.24 6.08 -11.26
N LYS A 71 17.54 5.77 -11.25
CA LYS A 71 18.37 5.62 -12.47
C LYS A 71 17.83 4.55 -13.42
N ASP A 72 17.17 3.53 -12.90
CA ASP A 72 16.62 2.43 -13.69
C ASP A 72 15.23 2.76 -14.29
N ALA A 73 14.64 3.91 -13.92
CA ALA A 73 13.37 4.34 -14.49
C ALA A 73 13.57 5.03 -15.86
N SER A 74 12.73 4.64 -16.84
CA SER A 74 12.68 5.33 -18.14
C SER A 74 12.48 6.84 -17.97
N TRP A 75 13.11 7.63 -18.85
CA TRP A 75 13.04 9.10 -18.83
C TRP A 75 11.59 9.63 -18.83
N LEU A 76 10.67 8.94 -19.52
CA LEU A 76 9.24 9.23 -19.53
C LEU A 76 8.59 9.06 -18.14
N LYS A 77 8.93 7.98 -17.41
CA LYS A 77 8.47 7.76 -16.03
C LYS A 77 9.02 8.83 -15.08
N ARG A 78 10.30 9.20 -15.24
CA ARG A 78 10.96 10.27 -14.45
C ARG A 78 10.30 11.64 -14.65
N ALA A 79 9.76 11.94 -15.84
CA ALA A 79 9.13 13.22 -16.15
C ALA A 79 7.64 13.29 -15.78
N PHE A 80 6.86 12.23 -16.03
CA PHE A 80 5.39 12.27 -15.89
C PHE A 80 4.84 11.58 -14.62
N GLN A 81 5.63 10.72 -13.97
CA GLN A 81 5.24 9.96 -12.79
C GLN A 81 6.33 10.01 -11.71
N ALA A 82 7.02 11.15 -11.60
CA ALA A 82 8.20 11.29 -10.74
C ALA A 82 7.94 10.84 -9.29
N ALA A 83 6.79 11.20 -8.70
CA ALA A 83 6.45 10.81 -7.34
C ALA A 83 6.11 9.32 -7.19
N HIS A 84 5.29 8.78 -8.11
CA HIS A 84 4.95 7.34 -8.14
C HIS A 84 6.22 6.49 -8.31
N THR A 85 7.12 6.92 -9.21
CA THR A 85 8.42 6.28 -9.43
C THR A 85 9.31 6.39 -8.20
N LYS A 86 9.31 7.52 -7.47
CA LYS A 86 10.07 7.62 -6.22
C LYS A 86 9.54 6.64 -5.16
N MET A 87 8.22 6.48 -5.05
CA MET A 87 7.60 5.54 -4.11
C MET A 87 7.91 4.08 -4.43
N GLU A 88 7.89 3.71 -5.71
CA GLU A 88 8.28 2.38 -6.19
C GLU A 88 9.73 2.02 -5.81
N TYR A 89 10.63 3.02 -5.71
CA TYR A 89 12.05 2.83 -5.41
C TYR A 89 12.44 3.21 -3.97
N ASP A 90 11.50 3.61 -3.12
CA ASP A 90 11.79 4.09 -1.77
C ASP A 90 12.01 2.93 -0.80
N PRO A 91 13.23 2.75 -0.24
CA PRO A 91 13.49 1.67 0.71
C PRO A 91 12.62 1.76 1.98
N GLU A 92 12.20 2.96 2.39
CA GLU A 92 11.34 3.13 3.56
C GLU A 92 9.92 2.61 3.32
N VAL A 93 9.44 2.64 2.08
CA VAL A 93 8.14 2.06 1.69
C VAL A 93 8.23 0.55 1.82
N TRP A 94 9.26 -0.06 1.23
CA TRP A 94 9.42 -1.51 1.25
C TRP A 94 9.74 -2.07 2.64
N ALA A 95 10.51 -1.34 3.45
CA ALA A 95 10.72 -1.69 4.85
C ALA A 95 9.41 -1.69 5.65
N LYS A 96 8.50 -0.72 5.38
CA LYS A 96 7.18 -0.70 6.02
C LYS A 96 6.29 -1.84 5.51
N VAL A 97 6.34 -2.18 4.22
CA VAL A 97 5.62 -3.35 3.68
C VAL A 97 6.10 -4.64 4.37
N GLU A 98 7.41 -4.83 4.51
CA GLU A 98 7.99 -5.96 5.22
C GLU A 98 7.55 -6.01 6.68
N GLU A 99 7.61 -4.89 7.41
CA GLU A 99 7.16 -4.77 8.80
C GLU A 99 5.69 -5.21 8.95
N ILE A 100 4.80 -4.78 8.05
CA ILE A 100 3.38 -5.14 8.06
C ILE A 100 3.20 -6.64 7.81
N ILE A 101 3.89 -7.21 6.82
CA ILE A 101 3.81 -8.65 6.50
C ILE A 101 4.31 -9.49 7.69
N LEU A 102 5.46 -9.14 8.26
CA LEU A 102 6.02 -9.86 9.40
C LEU A 102 5.13 -9.76 10.63
N SER A 103 4.42 -8.64 10.82
CA SER A 103 3.47 -8.48 11.91
C SER A 103 2.24 -9.36 11.72
N GLU A 104 1.65 -9.40 10.52
CA GLU A 104 0.52 -10.31 10.22
C GLU A 104 0.91 -11.78 10.43
N ILE A 105 2.08 -12.20 9.95
CA ILE A 105 2.56 -13.58 10.13
C ILE A 105 2.70 -13.93 11.62
N ARG A 106 3.22 -13.00 12.44
CA ARG A 106 3.34 -13.20 13.89
C ARG A 106 1.98 -13.38 14.56
N GLU A 107 1.02 -12.50 14.26
CA GLU A 107 -0.35 -12.60 14.79
C GLU A 107 -1.01 -13.94 14.39
N MET A 108 -0.89 -14.34 13.12
CA MET A 108 -1.40 -15.63 12.65
C MET A 108 -0.76 -16.83 13.36
N THR A 109 0.52 -16.74 13.72
CA THR A 109 1.23 -17.82 14.42
C THR A 109 0.79 -17.93 15.88
N VAL A 110 0.43 -16.81 16.51
CA VAL A 110 -0.13 -16.78 17.88
C VAL A 110 -1.54 -17.39 17.93
N ASP A 111 -2.34 -17.18 16.88
CA ASP A 111 -3.73 -17.68 16.78
C ASP A 111 -3.84 -19.18 16.42
N MET A 112 -2.74 -19.88 16.06
CA MET A 112 -2.81 -21.30 15.71
C MET A 112 -2.86 -22.20 16.96
N PRO A 113 -3.86 -23.09 17.10
CA PRO A 113 -3.84 -24.10 18.15
C PRO A 113 -2.63 -25.02 17.95
N ARG A 114 -1.83 -25.19 19.01
CA ARG A 114 -0.72 -26.16 19.06
C ARG A 114 -1.22 -27.60 19.09
#